data_AF-A0A935TIG0-F1
#
_entry.id   AF-A0A935TIG0-F1
#
_cell.length_a   1.000
_cell.length_b   1.000
_cell.length_c   1.000
_cell.angle_alpha   90.00
_cell.angle_beta   90.00
_cell.angle_gamma   90.00
#
_symmetry.space_group_name_H-M   'P 1'
#
loop_
_entity.id
_entity.type
_entity.pdbx_description
1 polymer ?
#
loop_
_entity_poly.entity_id
_entity_poly.type
_entity_poly.pdbx_seq_one_letter_code
_entity_poly.pdbx_strand_id
1 'polypeptide(L)'
;MNANEYYNFSPLNLYLNVRQEILENTNIKFNIGLSFYAEEYGGLDFNLLLENEFYKKLKIICGVNAHQNGGISHGTSTYTETYSKVFYHYVLGLGINITKHSSFDLSLMIPNNKEFGYSVDHSNEESKTNYKYLNYILKLDYEFYF
;
A
#
# COMPACT_ATOMS: atom_id res chain seq x y z
N MET A 1 27.22 20.99 8.96
CA MET A 1 26.12 20.34 9.73
C MET A 1 25.78 19.06 9.01
N ASN A 2 25.74 17.94 9.72
CA ASN A 2 25.68 16.59 9.16
C ASN A 2 24.33 16.33 8.50
N ALA A 3 24.38 15.97 7.21
CA ALA A 3 23.30 15.29 6.51
C ALA A 3 23.38 13.81 6.90
N ASN A 4 22.57 13.36 7.87
CA ASN A 4 22.25 11.93 8.13
C ASN A 4 21.33 11.76 9.34
N GLU A 5 20.27 12.57 9.45
CA GLU A 5 19.13 12.22 10.29
C GLU A 5 17.94 11.97 9.37
N TYR A 6 17.95 10.82 8.70
CA TYR A 6 16.74 10.29 8.08
C TYR A 6 15.77 9.97 9.21
N TYR A 7 14.83 10.87 9.45
CA TYR A 7 13.69 10.61 10.32
C TYR A 7 12.92 9.41 9.73
N ASN A 8 13.16 8.23 10.28
CA ASN A 8 12.36 7.02 10.05
C ASN A 8 11.00 7.18 10.74
N PHE A 9 10.22 8.16 10.30
CA PHE A 9 8.85 8.32 10.73
C PHE A 9 7.96 7.54 9.77
N SER A 10 7.16 6.61 10.29
CA SER A 10 6.11 5.97 9.49
C SER A 10 5.13 7.06 9.05
N PRO A 11 4.87 7.21 7.74
CA PRO A 11 3.97 8.25 7.25
C PRO A 11 2.59 8.09 7.90
N LEU A 12 1.98 9.20 8.29
CA LEU A 12 0.55 9.19 8.58
C LEU A 12 -0.19 9.31 7.26
N ASN A 13 -1.20 8.47 7.07
CA ASN A 13 -2.08 8.52 5.92
C ASN A 13 -3.51 8.80 6.40
N LEU A 14 -4.24 9.60 5.64
CA LEU A 14 -5.65 9.92 5.95
C LEU A 14 -6.54 9.32 4.88
N TYR A 15 -7.61 8.64 5.29
CA TYR A 15 -8.54 7.98 4.37
C TYR A 15 -9.99 8.39 4.63
N LEU A 16 -10.72 8.62 3.54
CA LEU A 16 -12.17 8.63 3.51
C LEU A 16 -12.65 7.23 3.11
N ASN A 17 -13.57 6.68 3.90
CA ASN A 17 -13.99 5.29 3.79
C ASN A 17 -15.48 5.23 3.47
N VAL A 18 -15.85 4.46 2.43
CA VAL A 18 -17.23 4.09 2.13
C VAL A 18 -17.33 2.58 2.28
N ARG A 19 -18.20 2.12 3.18
CA ARG A 19 -18.44 0.70 3.45
C ARG A 19 -19.88 0.37 3.10
N GLN A 20 -20.06 -0.73 2.37
CA GLN A 20 -21.37 -1.28 2.02
C GLN A 20 -21.43 -2.74 2.48
N GLU A 21 -22.42 -3.06 3.30
CA GLU A 21 -22.77 -4.43 3.63
C GLU A 21 -23.42 -5.09 2.42
N ILE A 22 -22.92 -6.27 2.04
CA ILE A 22 -23.43 -7.05 0.90
C ILE A 22 -24.07 -8.36 1.39
N LEU A 23 -23.51 -8.96 2.43
CA LEU A 23 -24.04 -10.13 3.13
C LEU A 23 -23.88 -9.90 4.63
N GLU A 24 -24.60 -10.68 5.45
CA GLU A 24 -24.64 -10.56 6.91
C GLU A 24 -23.26 -10.44 7.59
N ASN A 25 -22.23 -11.08 7.01
CA ASN A 25 -20.87 -11.03 7.52
C ASN A 25 -19.85 -10.50 6.50
N THR A 26 -20.29 -9.94 5.36
CA THR A 26 -19.39 -9.53 4.27
C THR A 26 -19.67 -8.11 3.83
N ASN A 27 -18.60 -7.32 3.76
CA ASN A 27 -18.65 -5.92 3.39
C ASN A 27 -17.68 -5.67 2.24
N ILE A 28 -18.09 -4.82 1.29
CA ILE A 28 -17.13 -4.17 0.39
C ILE A 28 -16.86 -2.78 0.94
N LYS A 29 -15.59 -2.42 0.93
CA LYS A 29 -15.12 -1.14 1.39
C LYS A 29 -14.22 -0.50 0.35
N PHE A 30 -14.50 0.75 0.07
CA PHE A 30 -13.70 1.60 -0.79
C PHE A 30 -13.08 2.70 0.05
N ASN A 31 -11.76 2.83 0.01
CA ASN A 31 -11.03 3.89 0.70
C ASN A 31 -10.33 4.77 -0.33
N ILE A 32 -10.50 6.08 -0.21
CA ILE A 32 -9.67 7.06 -0.92
C ILE A 32 -8.87 7.84 0.12
N GLY A 33 -7.56 7.93 -0.05
CA GLY A 33 -6.71 8.55 0.95
C GLY A 33 -5.57 9.37 0.38
N LEU A 34 -5.02 10.21 1.26
CA LEU A 34 -3.80 10.96 1.03
C LEU A 34 -2.70 10.30 1.85
N SER A 35 -1.61 9.93 1.18
CA SER A 35 -0.40 9.48 1.83
C SER A 35 0.58 10.63 1.96
N PHE A 36 1.03 10.88 3.19
CA PHE A 36 1.99 11.93 3.52
C PHE A 36 3.36 11.30 3.81
N TYR A 37 3.93 10.59 2.84
CA TYR A 37 5.34 10.18 2.90
C TYR A 37 6.24 11.34 2.49
N ALA A 38 7.29 11.59 3.26
CA ALA A 38 8.23 12.69 3.04
C ALA A 38 8.74 12.70 1.59
N GLU A 39 8.51 13.82 0.90
CA GLU A 39 8.91 14.28 -0.45
C GLU A 39 8.85 13.30 -1.65
N GLU A 40 9.07 12.00 -1.48
CA GLU A 40 9.34 11.01 -2.53
C GLU A 40 8.17 10.03 -2.80
N TYR A 41 7.32 9.77 -1.81
CA TYR A 41 6.21 8.79 -1.93
C TYR A 41 4.84 9.33 -1.50
N GLY A 42 4.71 10.64 -1.31
CA GLY A 42 3.42 11.27 -1.03
C GLY A 42 2.48 11.14 -2.23
N GLY A 43 1.19 10.84 -1.99
CA GLY A 43 0.30 10.51 -3.11
C GLY A 43 -1.15 10.27 -2.73
N LEU A 44 -1.91 9.79 -3.71
CA LEU A 44 -3.29 9.35 -3.53
C LEU A 44 -3.33 7.82 -3.45
N ASP A 45 -3.99 7.30 -2.43
CA ASP A 45 -4.26 5.88 -2.28
C ASP A 45 -5.73 5.58 -2.59
N PHE A 46 -5.96 4.52 -3.35
CA PHE A 46 -7.28 4.00 -3.64
C PHE A 46 -7.32 2.52 -3.25
N ASN A 47 -8.14 2.15 -2.27
CA ASN A 47 -8.29 0.77 -1.82
C ASN A 47 -9.68 0.27 -2.17
N LEU A 48 -9.75 -0.96 -2.70
CA LEU A 48 -10.97 -1.74 -2.78
C LEU A 48 -10.76 -3.02 -1.98
N LEU A 49 -11.50 -3.14 -0.88
CA LEU A 49 -11.34 -4.18 0.11
C LEU A 49 -12.63 -4.98 0.26
N LEU A 50 -12.48 -6.28 0.43
CA LEU A 50 -13.51 -7.20 0.89
C LEU A 50 -13.18 -7.55 2.35
N GLU A 51 -14.14 -7.31 3.24
CA GLU A 51 -14.03 -7.64 4.65
C GLU A 51 -15.04 -8.73 4.99
N ASN A 52 -14.59 -9.81 5.64
CA ASN A 52 -15.46 -10.89 6.11
C ASN A 52 -15.29 -11.12 7.61
N GLU A 53 -16.38 -10.99 8.36
CA GLU A 53 -16.41 -11.23 9.80
C GLU A 53 -16.63 -12.73 10.07
N PHE A 54 -15.60 -13.39 10.59
CA PHE A 54 -15.61 -14.86 10.74
C PHE A 54 -15.74 -15.32 12.20
N TYR A 55 -15.46 -14.45 13.18
CA TYR A 55 -15.61 -14.78 14.59
C TYR A 55 -15.84 -13.58 15.50
N LYS A 56 -17.10 -13.32 15.87
CA LYS A 56 -17.59 -12.25 16.76
C LYS A 56 -17.17 -10.83 16.41
N LYS A 57 -15.87 -10.55 16.50
CA LYS A 57 -15.23 -9.25 16.26
C LYS A 57 -14.04 -9.36 15.30
N LEU A 58 -13.61 -10.57 14.94
CA LEU A 58 -12.49 -10.78 14.03
C LEU A 58 -12.97 -10.75 12.59
N LYS A 59 -12.22 -10.04 11.75
CA LYS A 59 -12.45 -9.96 10.32
C LYS A 59 -11.19 -10.31 9.53
N ILE A 60 -11.37 -10.96 8.38
CA ILE A 60 -10.35 -11.12 7.36
C ILE A 60 -10.56 -10.03 6.31
N ILE A 61 -9.47 -9.49 5.81
CA ILE A 61 -9.45 -8.43 4.81
C ILE A 61 -8.66 -8.95 3.62
N CYS A 62 -9.21 -8.83 2.42
CA CYS A 62 -8.45 -9.00 1.20
C CYS A 62 -8.86 -7.94 0.18
N GLY A 63 -7.97 -7.62 -0.76
CA GLY A 63 -8.32 -6.62 -1.77
C GLY A 63 -7.13 -6.15 -2.58
N VAL A 64 -7.33 -4.97 -3.17
CA VAL A 64 -6.32 -4.31 -3.98
C VAL A 64 -6.18 -2.84 -3.56
N ASN A 65 -4.94 -2.37 -3.54
CA ASN A 65 -4.59 -0.98 -3.40
C ASN A 65 -4.00 -0.49 -4.72
N ALA A 66 -4.40 0.68 -5.17
CA ALA A 66 -3.74 1.44 -6.21
C ALA A 66 -3.19 2.72 -5.58
N HIS A 67 -1.88 2.89 -5.61
CA HIS A 67 -1.21 4.08 -5.11
C HIS A 67 -0.76 4.95 -6.28
N GLN A 68 -1.31 6.15 -6.40
CA GLN A 68 -0.84 7.16 -7.33
C GLN A 68 0.18 8.08 -6.65
N ASN A 69 1.45 7.94 -7.03
CA ASN A 69 2.51 8.76 -6.46
C ASN A 69 2.51 10.18 -7.05
N GLY A 70 2.38 11.18 -6.18
CA GLY A 70 2.45 12.61 -6.49
C GLY A 70 3.69 13.30 -5.95
N GLY A 71 4.60 12.57 -5.28
CA GLY A 71 5.86 13.07 -4.73
C GLY A 71 6.86 13.48 -5.82
N ILE A 72 7.84 14.28 -5.41
CA ILE A 72 8.86 14.93 -6.26
C ILE A 72 9.69 13.88 -7.03
N SER A 73 9.92 12.71 -6.44
CA SER A 73 10.70 11.63 -7.06
C SER A 73 9.86 10.57 -7.79
N HIS A 74 8.52 10.70 -7.78
CA HIS A 74 7.60 9.71 -8.37
C HIS A 74 7.85 8.25 -7.94
N GLY A 75 8.50 8.03 -6.79
CA GLY A 75 8.72 6.70 -6.22
C GLY A 75 9.95 5.98 -6.76
N THR A 76 10.96 6.72 -7.21
CA THR A 76 12.26 6.16 -7.60
C THR A 76 13.00 5.62 -6.38
N SER A 77 12.96 4.31 -6.14
CA SER A 77 13.86 3.69 -5.15
C SER A 77 15.19 3.23 -5.76
N THR A 78 15.36 3.34 -7.09
CA THR A 78 16.64 3.13 -7.78
C THR A 78 16.83 4.09 -8.95
N TYR A 79 18.11 4.35 -9.28
CA TYR A 79 18.63 5.39 -10.20
C TYR A 79 18.14 5.32 -11.67
N THR A 80 17.16 4.47 -11.98
CA THR A 80 16.62 4.24 -13.33
C THR A 80 15.09 4.03 -13.36
N GLU A 81 14.36 4.35 -12.29
CA GLU A 81 12.91 4.09 -12.19
C GLU A 81 12.05 5.35 -12.31
N THR A 82 12.30 6.20 -13.31
CA THR A 82 11.24 7.11 -13.74
C THR A 82 10.12 6.23 -14.35
N TYR A 83 8.86 6.59 -14.16
CA TYR A 83 7.69 6.01 -14.86
C TYR A 83 6.90 4.87 -14.20
N SER A 84 6.49 5.03 -12.94
CA SER A 84 5.17 4.51 -12.54
C SER A 84 4.44 5.48 -11.63
N LYS A 85 3.67 6.37 -12.24
CA LYS A 85 2.75 7.27 -11.54
C LYS A 85 1.73 6.50 -10.68
N VAL A 86 1.46 5.23 -10.98
CA VAL A 86 0.53 4.36 -10.21
C VAL A 86 1.14 2.97 -9.97
N PHE A 87 1.08 2.49 -8.74
CA PHE A 87 1.49 1.15 -8.29
C PHE A 87 0.28 0.37 -7.78
N TYR A 88 0.28 -0.95 -7.94
CA TYR A 88 -0.78 -1.82 -7.43
C TYR A 88 -0.23 -2.79 -6.40
N HIS A 89 -0.94 -2.94 -5.29
CA HIS A 89 -0.63 -3.90 -4.25
C HIS A 89 -1.83 -4.82 -4.00
N TYR A 90 -1.56 -6.11 -3.82
CA TYR A 90 -2.53 -7.03 -3.22
C TYR A 90 -2.53 -6.82 -1.72
N VAL A 91 -3.71 -6.76 -1.12
CA VAL A 91 -3.89 -6.55 0.31
C VAL A 91 -4.39 -7.84 0.94
N LEU A 92 -3.74 -8.27 2.00
CA LEU A 92 -4.19 -9.35 2.89
C LEU A 92 -4.08 -8.86 4.33
N GLY A 93 -5.13 -9.02 5.13
CA GLY A 93 -5.15 -8.48 6.48
C GLY A 93 -6.09 -9.19 7.43
N LEU A 94 -5.93 -8.84 8.70
CA LEU A 94 -6.79 -9.24 9.80
C LEU A 94 -7.20 -7.98 10.56
N GLY A 95 -8.44 -7.94 11.01
CA GLY A 95 -8.97 -6.83 11.78
C GLY A 95 -9.75 -7.29 13.00
N ILE A 96 -9.91 -6.36 13.94
CA ILE A 96 -10.76 -6.53 15.12
C ILE A 96 -11.70 -5.34 15.28
N ASN A 97 -13.01 -5.60 15.35
CA ASN A 97 -14.03 -4.62 15.70
C ASN A 97 -13.94 -4.34 17.20
N ILE A 98 -13.42 -3.18 17.58
CA ILE A 98 -13.30 -2.77 18.98
C ILE A 98 -14.72 -2.46 19.50
N THR A 99 -15.42 -1.60 18.77
CA THR A 99 -16.81 -1.20 19.02
C THR A 99 -17.66 -1.38 17.77
N LYS A 100 -18.96 -1.10 17.87
CA LYS A 100 -19.85 -1.01 16.69
C LYS A 100 -19.54 0.17 15.75
N HIS A 101 -18.62 1.06 16.13
CA HIS A 101 -18.24 2.26 15.39
C HIS A 101 -16.74 2.35 15.13
N SER A 102 -15.94 1.36 15.56
CA SER A 102 -14.50 1.42 15.39
C SER A 102 -13.85 0.05 15.26
N SER A 103 -12.81 -0.01 14.43
CA SER A 103 -12.02 -1.21 14.19
C SER A 103 -10.53 -0.90 14.16
N PHE A 104 -9.74 -1.95 14.34
CA PHE A 104 -8.30 -1.91 14.20
C PHE A 104 -7.84 -3.02 13.26
N ASP A 105 -7.11 -2.65 12.22
CA ASP A 105 -6.79 -3.54 11.11
C ASP A 105 -5.28 -3.58 10.90
N LEU A 106 -4.76 -4.78 10.69
CA LEU A 106 -3.38 -5.04 10.30
C LEU A 106 -3.38 -5.64 8.90
N SER A 107 -2.77 -4.94 7.95
CA SER A 107 -2.75 -5.34 6.55
C SER A 107 -1.32 -5.46 6.03
N LEU A 108 -1.06 -6.54 5.30
CA LEU A 108 0.12 -6.73 4.48
C LEU A 108 -0.24 -6.36 3.04
N MET A 109 0.52 -5.44 2.47
CA MET A 109 0.45 -5.07 1.07
C MET A 109 1.63 -5.67 0.32
N ILE A 110 1.32 -6.51 -0.66
CA ILE A 110 2.27 -7.21 -1.50
C ILE A 110 2.29 -6.48 -2.85
N PRO A 111 3.42 -5.88 -3.27
CA PRO A 111 3.49 -5.21 -4.56
C PRO A 111 3.27 -6.22 -5.68
N ASN A 112 2.48 -5.83 -6.67
CA ASN A 112 2.46 -6.57 -7.92
C ASN A 112 3.79 -6.29 -8.63
N ASN A 113 4.76 -7.20 -8.47
CA ASN A 113 6.10 -7.11 -9.05
C ASN A 113 5.97 -6.73 -10.53
N LYS A 114 6.36 -5.50 -10.89
CA LYS A 114 6.61 -5.18 -12.29
C LYS A 114 7.88 -5.93 -12.68
N GLU A 115 7.74 -6.96 -13.50
CA GLU A 115 8.89 -7.49 -14.23
C GLU A 115 9.31 -6.41 -15.24
N PHE A 116 10.37 -5.69 -14.91
CA PHE A 116 11.04 -4.81 -15.86
C PHE A 116 11.87 -5.68 -16.81
N GLY A 117 11.31 -5.96 -17.99
CA GLY A 117 12.08 -6.50 -19.11
C GLY A 117 12.92 -5.38 -19.72
N TYR A 118 14.23 -5.49 -19.64
CA TYR A 118 15.15 -4.62 -20.39
C TYR A 118 15.40 -5.25 -21.77
N SER A 119 15.36 -4.45 -22.84
CA SER A 119 16.03 -4.84 -24.08
C SER A 119 17.54 -4.79 -23.82
N VAL A 120 18.19 -5.94 -23.84
CA VAL A 120 19.66 -6.02 -23.79
C VAL A 120 20.17 -5.61 -25.16
N ASP A 121 20.75 -4.42 -25.27
CA ASP A 121 21.60 -4.09 -26.41
C ASP A 121 22.90 -4.90 -26.26
N HIS A 122 23.06 -5.93 -27.10
CA HIS A 122 24.23 -6.82 -27.10
C HIS A 122 25.47 -6.10 -27.66
N SER A 123 25.98 -5.10 -26.95
CA SER A 123 27.21 -4.41 -27.33
C SER A 123 28.33 -4.45 -26.30
N ASN A 124 28.11 -4.91 -25.06
CA ASN A 124 29.20 -5.17 -24.12
C ASN A 124 28.88 -6.29 -23.12
N GLU A 125 29.79 -7.25 -23.07
CA GLU A 125 29.84 -8.37 -22.14
C GLU A 125 30.09 -7.86 -20.71
N GLU A 126 29.02 -7.70 -19.92
CA GLU A 126 29.12 -7.77 -18.46
C GLU A 126 27.73 -8.12 -17.91
N SER A 127 27.52 -9.40 -17.64
CA SER A 127 26.30 -9.93 -17.05
C SER A 127 26.14 -9.39 -15.62
N LYS A 128 25.34 -8.34 -15.45
CA LYS A 128 24.93 -7.86 -14.13
C LYS A 128 23.83 -8.75 -13.55
N THR A 129 24.18 -9.47 -12.49
CA THR A 129 23.24 -10.25 -11.67
C THR A 129 22.28 -9.30 -10.96
N ASN A 130 20.98 -9.41 -11.25
CA ASN A 130 19.94 -8.57 -10.66
C ASN A 130 19.35 -9.21 -9.39
N TYR A 131 19.33 -8.47 -8.28
CA TYR A 131 18.62 -8.85 -7.06
C TYR A 131 17.19 -8.29 -7.11
N LYS A 132 16.16 -9.16 -7.10
CA LYS A 132 14.75 -8.76 -6.89
C LYS A 132 14.56 -8.49 -5.39
N TYR A 133 14.42 -7.23 -4.98
CA TYR A 133 13.97 -6.90 -3.63
C TYR A 133 12.43 -6.86 -3.61
N LEU A 134 11.81 -7.80 -2.90
CA LEU A 134 10.39 -7.77 -2.60
C LEU A 134 10.16 -6.80 -1.43
N ASN A 135 9.69 -5.59 -1.74
CA ASN A 135 9.33 -4.61 -0.73
C ASN A 135 7.89 -4.85 -0.27
N TYR A 136 7.71 -5.45 0.90
CA TYR A 136 6.40 -5.59 1.53
C TYR A 136 6.08 -4.37 2.38
N ILE A 137 4.82 -3.93 2.40
CA ILE A 137 4.36 -2.84 3.27
C ILE A 137 3.42 -3.42 4.33
N LEU A 138 3.74 -3.18 5.59
CA LEU A 138 2.85 -3.49 6.71
C LEU A 138 2.10 -2.21 7.12
N LYS A 139 0.78 -2.25 7.14
CA LYS A 139 -0.11 -1.13 7.45
C LYS A 139 -0.93 -1.41 8.69
N LEU A 140 -1.00 -0.43 9.56
CA LEU A 140 -1.79 -0.44 10.79
C LEU A 140 -2.86 0.65 10.67
N ASP A 141 -4.12 0.24 10.63
CA ASP A 141 -5.25 1.14 10.45
C ASP A 141 -6.11 1.17 11.71
N TYR A 142 -6.43 2.38 12.17
CA TYR A 142 -7.50 2.61 13.14
C TYR A 142 -8.62 3.36 12.43
N GLU A 143 -9.82 2.81 12.49
CA GLU A 143 -10.97 3.33 11.76
C GLU A 143 -12.12 3.68 12.69
N PHE A 144 -12.84 4.73 12.31
CA PHE A 144 -14.06 5.16 12.96
C PHE A 144 -15.17 5.34 11.91
N TYR A 145 -16.37 4.81 12.18
CA TYR A 145 -17.52 4.83 11.28
C TYR A 145 -18.79 5.20 12.04
N PHE A 146 -19.65 5.97 11.37
CA PHE A 146 -20.90 6.52 11.92
C PHE A 146 -22.11 5.68 11.52
#